data_AF-A0AA35QY23-F1
#
_entry.id   AF-A0AA35QY23-F1
#
_cell.length_a   1.000
_cell.length_b   1.000
_cell.length_c   1.000
_cell.angle_alpha   90.00
_cell.angle_beta   90.00
_cell.angle_gamma   90.00
#
_symmetry.space_group_name_H-M   'P 1'
#
loop_
_entity.id
_entity.type
_entity.pdbx_description
1 polymer ?
#
loop_
_entity_poly.entity_id
_entity_poly.type
_entity_poly.pdbx_seq_one_letter_code
_entity_poly.pdbx_strand_id
1 'polypeptide(L)'
;MRTNVSRGCQRSIAHNMSSPDSGAGGRTSREEGKVSRHLGLFHSHVYTYRTPWEKVAQALWQRYPNPYSNHVLSEDTLSRQSRGRRLLSRRLLRKTNSAPKWLERFVGGKGASACIVEESEVDMATKTFTTYTRNVNFNKLMTVEEKAIYTVSPENKEWLETRLILHMYIYGCEKSTFCSENSE
;
A
#
# COMPACT_ATOMS: atom_id res chain seq x y z
N MET A 1 -6.41 -9.95 23.22
CA MET A 1 -5.53 -10.86 22.45
C MET A 1 -4.13 -10.28 22.43
N ARG A 2 -3.15 -10.94 23.06
CA ARG A 2 -1.75 -10.49 23.06
C ARG A 2 -1.04 -11.16 21.87
N THR A 3 -0.61 -10.38 20.89
CA THR A 3 0.19 -10.84 19.75
C THR A 3 1.67 -10.75 20.13
N ASN A 4 2.38 -11.88 20.12
CA ASN A 4 3.85 -11.88 20.25
C ASN A 4 4.46 -11.43 18.92
N VAL A 5 5.21 -10.34 18.97
CA VAL A 5 5.95 -9.77 17.83
C VAL A 5 7.35 -10.37 17.83
N SER A 6 7.68 -11.22 16.85
CA SER A 6 9.06 -11.62 16.60
C SER A 6 9.77 -10.51 15.81
N ARG A 7 10.89 -10.03 16.34
CA ARG A 7 11.71 -8.99 15.71
C ARG A 7 12.54 -9.61 14.58
N GLY A 8 12.08 -9.45 13.35
CA GLY A 8 12.79 -9.85 12.12
C GLY A 8 13.59 -8.70 11.51
N CYS A 9 14.83 -9.01 11.10
CA CYS A 9 15.90 -8.16 10.61
C CYS A 9 15.49 -7.10 9.55
N GLN A 10 15.79 -5.83 9.80
CA GLN A 10 15.74 -4.74 8.83
C GLN A 10 16.92 -4.86 7.86
N ARG A 11 16.66 -5.05 6.56
CA ARG A 11 17.62 -4.71 5.51
C ARG A 11 16.95 -3.77 4.53
N SER A 12 17.41 -2.52 4.51
CA SER A 12 17.11 -1.57 3.45
C SER A 12 17.95 -1.97 2.22
N ILE A 13 17.30 -2.25 1.11
CA ILE A 13 17.99 -2.46 -0.17
C ILE A 13 17.47 -1.39 -1.14
N ALA A 14 18.33 -0.45 -1.49
CA ALA A 14 18.10 0.46 -2.60
C ALA A 14 18.43 -0.30 -3.89
N HIS A 15 17.42 -0.65 -4.70
CA HIS A 15 17.65 -1.15 -6.04
C HIS A 15 17.52 0.00 -7.05
N ASN A 16 18.62 0.28 -7.75
CA ASN A 16 18.58 0.99 -9.03
C ASN A 16 18.25 -0.06 -10.10
N MET A 17 17.04 -0.01 -10.66
CA MET A 17 16.70 -0.79 -11.86
C MET A 17 16.99 0.04 -13.09
N SER A 18 18.13 -0.22 -13.73
CA SER A 18 18.37 0.13 -15.13
C SER A 18 18.13 -1.12 -15.97
N SER A 19 17.12 -1.08 -16.85
CA SER A 19 16.84 -2.13 -17.84
C SER A 19 18.01 -2.24 -18.84
N PRO A 20 18.40 -3.45 -19.28
CA PRO A 20 19.23 -3.60 -20.47
C PRO A 20 18.31 -3.68 -21.68
N ASP A 21 18.55 -2.87 -22.72
CA ASP A 21 17.97 -3.17 -24.02
C ASP A 21 19.01 -3.06 -25.13
N SER A 22 19.00 -4.11 -25.94
CA SER A 22 19.85 -4.42 -27.08
C SER A 22 19.68 -3.44 -28.24
N GLY A 23 20.76 -3.16 -28.95
CA GLY A 23 20.80 -2.18 -30.03
C GLY A 23 20.07 -2.60 -31.31
N ALA A 24 19.40 -1.62 -31.92
CA ALA A 24 19.24 -1.47 -33.36
C ALA A 24 18.94 0.01 -33.66
N GLY A 25 19.69 0.59 -34.60
CA GLY A 25 19.70 2.02 -34.87
C GLY A 25 18.43 2.56 -35.54
N GLY A 26 17.95 3.69 -35.04
CA GLY A 26 16.98 4.56 -35.67
C GLY A 26 17.07 5.94 -35.03
N ARG A 27 17.35 6.99 -35.82
CA ARG A 27 17.31 8.38 -35.35
C ARG A 27 15.87 8.75 -35.01
N THR A 28 15.52 8.74 -33.74
CA THR A 28 14.29 9.33 -33.22
C THR A 28 14.64 10.51 -32.35
N SER A 29 14.07 11.67 -32.69
CA SER A 29 14.06 12.91 -31.94
C SER A 29 13.92 12.67 -30.44
N ARG A 30 14.93 13.10 -29.69
CA ARG A 30 15.05 13.00 -28.23
C ARG A 30 14.02 13.94 -27.58
N GLU A 31 12.80 13.47 -27.37
CA GLU A 31 11.98 13.98 -26.27
C GLU A 31 12.68 13.53 -24.98
N GLU A 32 13.40 14.45 -24.34
CA GLU A 32 13.92 14.24 -23.00
C GLU A 32 12.73 14.08 -22.05
N GLY A 33 12.33 12.83 -21.83
CA GLY A 33 11.39 12.46 -20.80
C GLY A 33 11.87 13.07 -19.49
N LYS A 34 11.12 14.05 -18.99
CA LYS A 34 11.39 14.73 -17.73
C LYS A 34 11.29 13.69 -16.62
N VAL A 35 12.41 13.08 -16.26
CA VAL A 35 12.48 12.10 -15.17
C VAL A 35 12.04 12.82 -13.89
N SER A 36 10.80 12.56 -13.47
CA SER A 36 10.25 13.18 -12.28
C SER A 36 11.03 12.67 -11.07
N ARG A 37 11.86 13.55 -10.49
CA ARG A 37 12.63 13.26 -9.28
C ARG A 37 11.66 12.96 -8.14
N HIS A 38 11.81 11.80 -7.52
CA HIS A 38 10.99 11.37 -6.40
C HIS A 38 11.83 10.58 -5.39
N LEU A 39 11.46 10.66 -4.12
CA LEU A 39 11.97 9.78 -3.08
C LEU A 39 11.04 8.57 -2.98
N GLY A 40 11.57 7.39 -3.30
CA GLY A 40 10.88 6.11 -3.13
C GLY A 40 11.22 5.46 -1.80
N LEU A 41 10.21 5.01 -1.07
CA LEU A 41 10.33 4.24 0.16
C LEU A 41 9.60 2.90 -0.03
N PHE A 42 10.26 1.82 0.37
CA PHE A 42 9.74 0.46 0.27
C PHE A 42 9.73 -0.19 1.65
N HIS A 43 8.62 -0.83 2.00
CA HIS A 43 8.49 -1.62 3.20
C HIS A 43 7.79 -2.94 2.88
N SER A 44 8.29 -4.05 3.41
CA SER A 44 7.65 -5.35 3.29
C SER A 44 7.70 -6.08 4.64
N HIS A 45 6.60 -6.70 5.03
CA HIS A 45 6.51 -7.47 6.26
C HIS A 45 5.58 -8.67 6.11
N VAL A 46 5.80 -9.70 6.92
CA VAL A 46 4.94 -10.89 6.98
C VAL A 46 4.38 -11.03 8.38
N TYR A 47 3.07 -11.21 8.49
CA TYR A 47 2.36 -11.39 9.76
C TYR A 47 1.67 -12.75 9.79
N THR A 48 1.73 -13.43 10.92
CA THR A 48 1.02 -14.71 11.13
C THR A 48 -0.10 -14.51 12.14
N TYR A 49 -1.32 -14.88 11.75
CA TYR A 49 -2.51 -14.85 12.57
C TYR A 49 -2.91 -16.28 12.94
N ARG A 50 -3.09 -16.55 14.22
CA ARG A 50 -3.59 -17.84 14.73
C ARG A 50 -5.11 -17.93 14.53
N THR A 51 -5.56 -17.79 13.30
CA THR A 51 -6.97 -17.75 12.93
C THR A 51 -7.10 -18.29 11.50
N PRO A 52 -8.09 -19.16 11.23
CA PRO A 52 -8.29 -19.71 9.90
C PRO A 52 -8.55 -18.61 8.86
N TRP A 53 -8.10 -18.86 7.63
CA TRP A 53 -8.21 -17.92 6.52
C TRP A 53 -9.64 -17.45 6.28
N GLU A 54 -10.63 -18.34 6.37
CA GLU A 54 -12.04 -18.03 6.14
C GLU A 54 -12.56 -16.98 7.12
N LYS A 55 -12.15 -17.06 8.39
CA LYS A 55 -12.58 -16.10 9.42
C LYS A 55 -11.97 -14.73 9.17
N VAL A 56 -10.69 -14.67 8.81
CA VAL A 56 -10.02 -13.39 8.49
C VAL A 56 -10.59 -12.80 7.21
N ALA A 57 -10.81 -13.60 6.17
CA ALA A 57 -11.41 -13.16 4.91
C ALA A 57 -12.81 -12.57 5.11
N GLN A 58 -13.65 -13.20 5.95
CA GLN A 58 -14.94 -12.63 6.33
C GLN A 58 -14.80 -11.32 7.11
N ALA A 59 -13.87 -11.27 8.07
CA ALA A 59 -13.62 -10.07 8.86
C ALA A 59 -13.13 -8.88 8.03
N LEU A 60 -12.36 -9.10 6.95
CA LEU A 60 -11.89 -8.04 6.05
C LEU A 60 -13.03 -7.30 5.33
N TRP A 61 -14.17 -7.95 5.11
CA TRP A 61 -15.35 -7.30 4.55
C TRP A 61 -16.11 -6.45 5.56
N GLN A 62 -15.93 -6.72 6.84
CA GLN A 62 -16.60 -6.05 7.96
C GLN A 62 -15.61 -5.28 8.85
N ARG A 63 -14.41 -4.98 8.33
CA ARG A 63 -13.34 -4.38 9.12
C ARG A 63 -13.69 -2.97 9.59
N TYR A 64 -14.65 -2.30 8.96
CA TYR A 64 -15.12 -0.99 9.37
C TYR A 64 -16.62 -1.02 9.66
N PRO A 65 -17.08 -0.28 10.69
CA PRO A 65 -16.28 0.51 11.63
C PRO A 65 -15.53 -0.35 12.66
N ASN A 66 -14.38 0.12 13.17
CA ASN A 66 -13.68 -0.51 14.29
C ASN A 66 -12.97 0.53 15.18
N PRO A 67 -12.78 0.26 16.49
CA PRO A 67 -12.25 1.25 17.44
C PRO A 67 -10.79 1.65 17.20
N TYR A 68 -10.04 0.89 16.40
CA TYR A 68 -8.66 1.18 16.03
C TYR A 68 -8.55 2.02 14.76
N SER A 69 -9.66 2.24 14.05
CA SER A 69 -9.69 2.90 12.75
C SER A 69 -10.71 4.03 12.68
N ASN A 70 -10.82 4.81 13.76
CA ASN A 70 -11.72 5.99 13.83
C ASN A 70 -11.43 7.05 12.77
N HIS A 71 -10.26 6.98 12.11
CA HIS A 71 -9.88 7.85 11.00
C HIS A 71 -10.58 7.48 9.69
N VAL A 72 -11.23 6.31 9.58
CA VAL A 72 -12.00 5.94 8.38
C VAL A 72 -13.40 6.51 8.52
N LEU A 73 -13.75 7.44 7.63
CA LEU A 73 -15.02 8.15 7.64
C LEU A 73 -16.12 7.40 6.88
N SER A 74 -15.77 6.82 5.72
CA SER A 74 -16.71 6.06 4.90
C SER A 74 -16.00 4.96 4.12
N GLU A 75 -16.77 3.92 3.80
CA GLU A 75 -16.38 2.81 2.93
C GLU A 75 -17.55 2.51 1.99
N ASP A 76 -17.32 2.64 0.69
CA ASP A 76 -18.33 2.48 -0.34
C ASP A 76 -17.88 1.42 -1.35
N THR A 77 -18.74 0.45 -1.66
CA THR A 77 -18.45 -0.54 -2.72
C THR A 77 -18.84 0.04 -4.08
N LEU A 78 -17.84 0.34 -4.92
CA LEU A 78 -18.04 0.89 -6.25
C LEU A 78 -18.48 -0.17 -7.26
N SER A 79 -17.89 -1.36 -7.17
CA SER A 79 -18.24 -2.49 -8.04
C SER A 79 -17.86 -3.81 -7.39
N ARG A 80 -18.65 -4.85 -7.65
CA ARG A 80 -18.35 -6.22 -7.25
C ARG A 80 -18.77 -7.19 -8.34
N GLN A 81 -17.87 -8.07 -8.75
CA GLN A 81 -18.09 -9.02 -9.82
C GLN A 81 -17.60 -10.40 -9.40
N SER A 82 -18.44 -11.42 -9.60
CA SER A 82 -18.02 -12.81 -9.48
C SER A 82 -17.50 -13.31 -10.83
N ARG A 83 -16.34 -13.96 -10.83
CA ARG A 83 -15.71 -14.58 -12.00
C ARG A 83 -15.30 -16.00 -11.65
N GLY A 84 -16.20 -16.96 -11.88
CA GLY A 84 -15.99 -18.36 -11.52
C GLY A 84 -15.81 -18.53 -10.01
N ARG A 85 -14.62 -18.93 -9.58
CA ARG A 85 -14.25 -19.09 -8.15
C ARG A 85 -13.60 -17.85 -7.53
N ARG A 86 -13.65 -16.71 -8.24
CA ARG A 86 -13.03 -15.46 -7.82
C ARG A 86 -14.07 -14.36 -7.60
N LEU A 87 -13.88 -13.56 -6.56
CA LEU A 87 -14.65 -12.35 -6.31
C LEU A 87 -13.75 -11.13 -6.45
N LEU A 88 -14.03 -10.30 -7.43
CA LEU A 88 -13.37 -9.02 -7.64
C LEU A 88 -14.23 -7.92 -7.01
N SER A 89 -13.65 -7.09 -6.15
CA SER A 89 -14.34 -5.94 -5.57
C SER A 89 -13.47 -4.69 -5.65
N ARG A 90 -14.12 -3.55 -5.92
CA ARG A 90 -13.50 -2.24 -5.86
C ARG A 90 -14.27 -1.39 -4.85
N ARG A 91 -13.56 -0.86 -3.86
CA ARG A 91 -14.09 -0.04 -2.78
C ARG A 91 -13.42 1.34 -2.79
N LEU A 92 -14.18 2.35 -2.38
CA LEU A 92 -13.67 3.69 -2.11
C LEU A 92 -13.71 3.89 -0.60
N LEU A 93 -12.58 4.34 -0.05
CA LEU A 93 -12.44 4.65 1.36
C LEU A 93 -12.10 6.12 1.51
N ARG A 94 -12.81 6.80 2.42
CA ARG A 94 -12.47 8.16 2.82
C ARG A 94 -11.92 8.13 4.23
N LYS A 95 -10.77 8.77 4.44
CA LYS A 95 -10.08 8.78 5.73
C LYS A 95 -9.66 10.20 6.13
N THR A 96 -9.75 10.55 7.40
CA THR A 96 -9.09 11.74 7.95
C THR A 96 -7.60 11.42 8.05
N ASN A 97 -6.81 11.94 7.11
CA ASN A 97 -5.37 11.73 7.15
C ASN A 97 -4.75 12.95 7.83
N SER A 98 -4.20 12.77 9.03
CA SER A 98 -3.32 13.81 9.58
C SER A 98 -2.05 13.77 8.74
N ALA A 99 -2.02 14.61 7.70
CA ALA A 99 -0.82 14.74 6.89
C ALA A 99 0.36 15.06 7.81
N PRO A 100 1.57 14.55 7.53
CA PRO A 100 2.76 14.98 8.23
C PRO A 100 2.81 16.51 8.27
N LYS A 101 3.28 17.12 9.36
CA LYS A 101 3.26 18.59 9.53
C LYS A 101 3.87 19.36 8.36
N TRP A 102 4.92 18.81 7.74
CA TRP A 102 5.57 19.39 6.55
C TRP A 102 4.65 19.40 5.32
N LEU A 103 3.71 18.45 5.23
CA LEU A 103 2.77 18.27 4.13
C LEU A 103 1.44 19.02 4.34
N GLU A 104 1.06 19.34 5.58
CA GLU A 104 -0.20 20.05 5.93
C GLU A 104 -0.43 21.33 5.10
N ARG A 105 0.65 22.09 4.82
CA ARG A 105 0.58 23.34 4.03
C ARG A 105 0.20 23.12 2.57
N PHE A 106 0.46 21.92 2.03
CA PHE A 106 0.22 21.59 0.62
C PHE A 106 -1.11 20.88 0.38
N VAL A 107 -1.74 20.33 1.43
CA VAL A 107 -2.96 19.51 1.32
C VAL A 107 -4.24 20.23 1.79
N GLY A 108 -4.17 21.55 2.01
CA GLY A 108 -5.32 22.35 2.41
C GLY A 108 -5.52 22.50 3.92
N GLY A 109 -4.47 22.26 4.73
CA GLY A 109 -4.48 22.46 6.17
C GLY A 109 -5.01 21.27 6.98
N LYS A 110 -5.32 21.54 8.26
CA LYS A 110 -5.83 20.53 9.21
C LYS A 110 -7.22 20.07 8.77
N GLY A 111 -7.41 18.76 8.63
CA GLY A 111 -8.70 18.14 8.28
C GLY A 111 -8.83 17.66 6.84
N ALA A 112 -7.75 17.68 6.05
CA ALA A 112 -7.71 17.06 4.73
C ALA A 112 -8.15 15.58 4.78
N SER A 113 -9.12 15.22 3.97
CA SER A 113 -9.55 13.82 3.82
C SER A 113 -8.79 13.15 2.68
N ALA A 114 -8.17 12.00 2.93
CA ALA A 114 -7.63 11.13 1.90
C ALA A 114 -8.73 10.26 1.31
N CYS A 115 -8.76 10.15 -0.02
CA CYS A 115 -9.60 9.21 -0.75
C CYS A 115 -8.70 8.09 -1.28
N ILE A 116 -9.03 6.85 -0.93
CA ILE A 116 -8.26 5.66 -1.24
C ILE A 116 -9.15 4.71 -2.04
N VAL A 117 -8.66 4.25 -3.18
CA VAL A 117 -9.29 3.14 -3.89
C VAL A 117 -8.63 1.86 -3.42
N GLU A 118 -9.46 0.91 -3.05
CA GLU A 118 -9.07 -0.47 -2.81
C GLU A 118 -9.63 -1.35 -3.93
N GLU A 119 -8.75 -2.16 -4.51
CA GLU A 119 -9.10 -3.25 -5.41
C GLU A 119 -8.75 -4.56 -4.73
N SER A 120 -9.67 -5.52 -4.76
CA SER A 120 -9.51 -6.79 -4.06
C SER A 120 -9.95 -7.97 -4.92
N GLU A 121 -9.24 -9.07 -4.75
CA GLU A 121 -9.53 -10.36 -5.37
C GLU A 121 -9.51 -11.44 -4.30
N VAL A 122 -10.61 -12.19 -4.20
CA VAL A 122 -10.70 -13.38 -3.36
C VAL A 122 -10.79 -14.58 -4.27
N ASP A 123 -9.82 -15.49 -4.20
CA ASP A 123 -9.81 -16.78 -4.90
C ASP A 123 -10.11 -17.90 -3.89
N MET A 124 -11.27 -18.52 -4.04
CA MET A 124 -11.73 -19.60 -3.17
C MET A 124 -11.03 -20.93 -3.45
N ALA A 125 -10.43 -21.12 -4.63
CA ALA A 125 -9.72 -22.35 -4.97
C ALA A 125 -8.34 -22.39 -4.28
N THR A 126 -7.65 -21.26 -4.27
CA THR A 126 -6.32 -21.14 -3.64
C THR A 126 -6.39 -20.60 -2.21
N LYS A 127 -7.58 -20.25 -1.71
CA LYS A 127 -7.78 -19.57 -0.41
C LYS A 127 -6.84 -18.37 -0.27
N THR A 128 -6.91 -17.48 -1.26
CA THR A 128 -6.11 -16.26 -1.29
C THR A 128 -7.04 -15.06 -1.31
N PHE A 129 -6.80 -14.09 -0.44
CA PHE A 129 -7.41 -12.76 -0.51
C PHE A 129 -6.27 -11.79 -0.81
N THR A 130 -6.35 -11.05 -1.90
CA THR A 130 -5.40 -9.97 -2.21
C THR A 130 -6.12 -8.64 -2.17
N THR A 131 -5.55 -7.66 -1.48
CA THR A 131 -5.98 -6.25 -1.53
C THR A 131 -4.84 -5.41 -2.09
N TYR A 132 -5.18 -4.49 -2.98
CA TYR A 132 -4.33 -3.42 -3.45
C TYR A 132 -5.01 -2.10 -3.15
N THR A 133 -4.34 -1.22 -2.40
CA THR A 133 -4.88 0.09 -2.05
C THR A 133 -3.94 1.19 -2.54
N ARG A 134 -4.53 2.29 -2.99
CA ARG A 134 -3.79 3.50 -3.37
C ARG A 134 -4.59 4.76 -3.11
N ASN A 135 -3.91 5.85 -2.77
CA ASN A 135 -4.56 7.16 -2.72
C ASN A 135 -4.92 7.65 -4.15
N VAL A 136 -6.03 8.37 -4.22
CA VAL A 136 -6.55 8.99 -5.47
C VAL A 136 -6.34 10.50 -5.45
N ASN A 137 -6.38 11.11 -4.27
CA ASN A 137 -6.04 12.51 -4.09
C ASN A 137 -4.64 12.67 -3.51
N PHE A 138 -4.06 13.86 -3.70
CA PHE A 138 -2.69 14.23 -3.31
C PHE A 138 -1.55 13.55 -4.11
N ASN A 139 -1.86 12.84 -5.21
CA ASN A 139 -0.88 12.13 -6.04
C ASN A 139 0.20 13.02 -6.68
N LYS A 140 -0.02 14.34 -6.76
CA LYS A 140 1.01 15.31 -7.20
C LYS A 140 2.14 15.50 -6.16
N LEU A 141 1.84 15.22 -4.90
CA LEU A 141 2.75 15.37 -3.76
C LEU A 141 3.28 14.01 -3.32
N MET A 142 2.38 13.04 -3.18
CA MET A 142 2.70 11.72 -2.66
C MET A 142 1.75 10.65 -3.21
N THR A 143 2.32 9.52 -3.61
CA THR A 143 1.58 8.30 -3.93
C THR A 143 1.97 7.23 -2.92
N VAL A 144 0.98 6.61 -2.29
CA VAL A 144 1.12 5.46 -1.40
C VAL A 144 0.36 4.31 -2.02
N GLU A 145 1.06 3.20 -2.24
CA GLU A 145 0.50 1.97 -2.76
C GLU A 145 0.78 0.84 -1.76
N GLU A 146 -0.25 0.11 -1.37
CA GLU A 146 -0.14 -1.02 -0.46
C GLU A 146 -0.74 -2.26 -1.11
N LYS A 147 0.01 -3.36 -1.09
CA LYS A 147 -0.48 -4.68 -1.46
C LYS A 147 -0.43 -5.59 -0.23
N ALA A 148 -1.56 -6.15 0.15
CA ALA A 148 -1.64 -7.19 1.17
C ALA A 148 -2.15 -8.49 0.56
N ILE A 149 -1.46 -9.59 0.83
CA ILE A 149 -1.80 -10.93 0.35
C ILE A 149 -2.03 -11.80 1.57
N TYR A 150 -3.26 -12.30 1.74
CA TYR A 150 -3.67 -13.16 2.85
C TYR A 150 -3.86 -14.59 2.33
N THR A 151 -3.05 -15.52 2.83
CA THR A 151 -3.08 -16.94 2.44
C THR A 151 -3.06 -17.84 3.66
N VAL A 152 -3.47 -19.10 3.48
CA VAL A 152 -3.27 -20.13 4.52
C VAL A 152 -1.77 -20.26 4.82
N SER A 153 -1.40 -20.35 6.09
CA SER A 153 0.00 -20.50 6.48
C SER A 153 0.55 -21.85 5.99
N PRO A 154 1.79 -21.88 5.46
CA PRO A 154 2.43 -23.15 5.08
C PRO A 154 2.77 -24.03 6.29
N GLU A 155 2.95 -23.43 7.46
CA GLU A 155 3.30 -24.14 8.70
C GLU A 155 2.07 -24.78 9.36
N ASN A 156 0.93 -24.10 9.33
CA ASN A 156 -0.31 -24.57 9.94
C ASN A 156 -1.54 -24.13 9.14
N LYS A 157 -2.34 -25.11 8.68
CA LYS A 157 -3.55 -24.87 7.88
C LYS A 157 -4.66 -24.12 8.62
N GLU A 158 -4.61 -24.07 9.95
CA GLU A 158 -5.55 -23.31 10.78
C GLU A 158 -5.09 -21.86 11.00
N TRP A 159 -3.90 -21.50 10.53
CA TRP A 159 -3.34 -20.16 10.65
C TRP A 159 -3.33 -19.47 9.29
N LEU A 160 -3.32 -18.16 9.34
CA LEU A 160 -3.21 -17.31 8.17
C LEU A 160 -1.87 -16.58 8.20
N GLU A 161 -1.25 -16.47 7.04
CA GLU A 161 -0.11 -15.62 6.80
C GLU A 161 -0.52 -14.45 5.89
N THR A 162 -0.12 -13.24 6.28
CA THR A 162 -0.30 -12.04 5.48
C THR A 162 1.04 -11.47 5.07
N ARG A 163 1.27 -11.30 3.78
CA ARG A 163 2.38 -10.51 3.25
C ARG A 163 1.91 -9.10 2.92
N LEU A 164 2.46 -8.11 3.62
CA LEU A 164 2.20 -6.69 3.40
C LEU A 164 3.39 -6.06 2.66
N ILE A 165 3.11 -5.34 1.58
CA ILE A 165 4.10 -4.62 0.78
C ILE A 165 3.59 -3.18 0.61
N LEU A 166 4.40 -2.20 0.94
CA LEU A 166 4.07 -0.79 0.86
C LEU A 166 5.14 -0.05 0.06
N HIS A 167 4.69 0.69 -0.95
CA HIS A 167 5.49 1.61 -1.73
C HIS A 167 4.99 3.04 -1.47
N MET A 168 5.90 3.96 -1.19
CA MET A 168 5.58 5.37 -1.07
C MET A 168 6.52 6.18 -1.95
N TYR A 169 5.94 7.07 -2.76
CA TYR A 169 6.64 7.96 -3.66
C TYR A 169 6.35 9.40 -3.24
N ILE A 170 7.38 10.16 -2.87
CA ILE A 170 7.26 11.58 -2.54
C ILE A 170 7.87 12.39 -3.68
N TYR A 171 7.07 13.27 -4.28
CA TYR A 171 7.46 14.08 -5.42
C TYR A 171 7.89 15.49 -4.97
N GLY A 172 8.88 16.06 -5.67
CA GLY A 172 9.34 17.43 -5.39
C GLY A 172 10.33 17.58 -4.24
N CYS A 173 10.72 16.51 -3.55
CA CYS A 173 11.86 16.53 -2.62
C CYS A 173 13.19 16.37 -3.39
N GLU A 174 14.09 17.35 -3.30
CA GLU A 174 15.49 17.13 -3.62
C GLU A 174 16.16 16.30 -2.50
N LYS A 175 17.10 15.41 -2.86
CA LYS A 175 17.81 14.54 -1.89
C LYS A 175 18.60 15.31 -0.82
N SER A 176 18.73 16.63 -0.94
CA SER A 176 19.52 17.50 -0.07
C SER A 176 18.82 17.93 1.23
N THR A 177 17.51 17.72 1.40
CA THR A 177 16.77 18.34 2.53
C THR A 177 16.63 17.46 3.78
N PHE A 178 17.20 16.26 3.82
CA PHE A 178 17.05 15.34 4.98
C PHE A 178 18.30 15.19 5.86
N CYS A 179 19.35 15.96 5.63
CA CYS A 179 20.53 16.03 6.50
C CYS A 179 20.78 17.46 6.98
N SER A 180 20.00 17.93 7.95
CA SER A 180 20.45 18.95 8.91
C SER A 180 19.41 19.14 10.01
N GLU A 181 19.64 18.50 11.15
CA GLU A 181 19.37 19.04 12.49
C GLU A 181 19.80 17.96 13.51
N ASN A 182 21.11 17.94 13.76
CA ASN A 182 21.72 17.46 15.00
C ASN A 182 23.13 18.06 15.05
N SER A 183 23.18 19.32 15.47
CA SER A 183 24.36 19.95 16.04
C SER A 183 23.92 21.24 16.74
N GLU A 184 23.61 21.11 18.02
CA GLU A 184 24.04 22.01 19.11
C GLU A 184 23.77 21.33 20.45
#